data_AF-J0NHU1-F1
#
_entry.id   AF-J0NHU1-F1
#
_cell.length_a   1.000
_cell.length_b   1.000
_cell.length_c   1.000
_cell.angle_alpha   90.00
_cell.angle_beta   90.00
_cell.angle_gamma   90.00
#
_symmetry.space_group_name_H-M   'P 1'
#
loop_
_entity.id
_entity.type
_entity.pdbx_description
1 polymer ?
#
loop_
_entity_poly.entity_id
_entity_poly.type
_entity_poly.pdbx_seq_one_letter_code
_entity_poly.pdbx_strand_id
1 'polypeptide(L)'
;MLVAAVLVYAAVRIGFLYFSLQMAPTASLRQAVNQYSGLLMAMDELLVLSAVLGGWAFYNALESRVRNGRTLTGLAAASFAMMLIAWVVIVLGTGRLVYPVNGLPTITDDGLQAAVAEIYGAWHMCDIMLGVFMIAWAGLSSRPLWKYSGAAIGLAQILSTYFGQPVKPIPMLIAIVLSTAWLLMRGVSSGVPQPTP
;
A
#
# COMPACT_ATOMS: atom_id res chain seq x y z
N MET A 1 1.97 -11.87 -12.07
CA MET A 1 1.85 -10.40 -11.99
C MET A 1 1.17 -9.97 -10.70
N LEU A 2 -0.13 -10.24 -10.48
CA LEU A 2 -0.84 -9.83 -9.25
C LEU A 2 -0.21 -10.34 -7.95
N VAL A 3 0.12 -11.63 -7.87
CA VAL A 3 0.75 -12.23 -6.67
C VAL A 3 2.05 -11.51 -6.31
N ALA A 4 2.93 -11.29 -7.30
CA ALA A 4 4.17 -10.56 -7.11
C ALA A 4 3.92 -9.11 -6.66
N ALA A 5 2.98 -8.39 -7.30
CA ALA A 5 2.63 -7.03 -6.91
C ALA A 5 2.20 -6.93 -5.44
N VAL A 6 1.31 -7.84 -5.01
CA VAL A 6 0.77 -7.89 -3.65
C VAL A 6 1.85 -8.23 -2.62
N LEU A 7 2.70 -9.21 -2.91
CA LEU A 7 3.80 -9.60 -2.01
C LEU A 7 4.85 -8.50 -1.88
N VAL A 8 5.24 -7.87 -3.00
CA VAL A 8 6.18 -6.75 -3.00
C VAL A 8 5.58 -5.57 -2.23
N TYR A 9 4.30 -5.24 -2.44
CA TYR A 9 3.65 -4.16 -1.69
C TYR A 9 3.60 -4.43 -0.19
N ALA A 10 3.30 -5.68 0.19
CA ALA A 10 3.30 -6.09 1.60
C ALA A 10 4.69 -5.94 2.22
N ALA A 11 5.74 -6.35 1.51
CA ALA A 11 7.12 -6.18 1.96
C ALA A 11 7.47 -4.70 2.18
N VAL A 12 7.08 -3.82 1.25
CA VAL A 12 7.26 -2.36 1.39
C VAL A 12 6.59 -1.84 2.67
N ARG A 13 5.31 -2.16 2.87
CA ARG A 13 4.56 -1.71 4.05
C ARG A 13 5.16 -2.23 5.36
N ILE A 14 5.62 -3.47 5.39
CA ILE A 14 6.32 -4.04 6.55
C ILE A 14 7.66 -3.34 6.79
N GLY A 15 8.43 -3.05 5.73
CA GLY A 15 9.70 -2.33 5.84
C GLY A 15 9.53 -0.92 6.41
N PHE A 16 8.55 -0.16 5.92
CA PHE A 16 8.23 1.16 6.48
C PHE A 16 7.70 1.07 7.91
N LEU A 17 6.88 0.07 8.24
CA LEU A 17 6.43 -0.14 9.61
C LEU A 17 7.61 -0.44 10.54
N TYR A 18 8.55 -1.28 10.09
CA TYR A 18 9.78 -1.57 10.83
C TYR A 18 10.62 -0.31 11.03
N PHE A 19 10.86 0.48 9.97
CA PHE A 19 11.56 1.77 10.08
C PHE A 19 10.89 2.71 11.09
N SER A 20 9.55 2.81 11.06
CA SER A 20 8.74 3.59 12.00
C SER A 20 9.04 3.24 13.46
N LEU A 21 9.15 1.94 13.74
CA LEU A 21 9.44 1.45 15.09
C LEU A 21 10.86 1.75 15.55
N GLN A 22 11.81 1.79 14.62
CA GLN A 22 13.20 2.08 14.93
C GLN A 22 13.48 3.58 15.09
N MET A 23 12.64 4.46 14.55
CA MET A 23 12.74 5.89 14.82
C MET A 23 12.39 6.24 16.28
N ALA A 24 11.41 5.56 16.88
CA ALA A 24 10.96 5.83 18.25
C ALA A 24 12.08 5.79 19.33
N PRO A 25 13.03 4.83 19.32
CA PRO A 25 14.14 4.79 20.27
C PRO A 25 15.36 5.64 19.88
N THR A 26 15.44 6.21 18.66
CA THR A 26 16.64 6.92 18.20
C THR A 26 16.76 8.32 18.78
N ALA A 27 18.00 8.73 19.13
CA ALA A 27 18.29 10.06 19.66
C ALA A 27 18.14 11.18 18.60
N SER A 28 18.24 10.85 17.31
CA SER A 28 18.01 11.79 16.22
C SER A 28 17.40 11.11 14.99
N LEU A 29 16.48 11.81 14.32
CA LEU A 29 15.82 11.35 13.10
C LEU A 29 16.83 11.12 11.96
N ARG A 30 17.85 11.98 11.84
CA ARG A 30 18.92 11.84 10.85
C ARG A 30 19.70 10.54 11.03
N GLN A 31 20.02 10.20 12.28
CA GLN A 31 20.74 8.97 12.58
C GLN A 31 19.91 7.74 12.18
N ALA A 32 18.59 7.75 12.44
CA ALA A 32 17.70 6.68 12.01
C ALA A 32 17.68 6.52 10.48
N VAL A 33 17.51 7.63 9.74
CA VAL A 33 17.53 7.63 8.27
C VAL A 33 18.87 7.10 7.73
N ASN A 34 20.00 7.55 8.29
CA ASN A 34 21.31 7.09 7.85
C ASN A 34 21.53 5.59 8.15
N GLN A 35 21.15 5.14 9.35
CA GLN A 35 21.28 3.76 9.78
C GLN A 35 20.45 2.80 8.92
N TYR A 36 19.26 3.22 8.49
CA TYR A 36 18.33 2.41 7.69
C TYR A 36 18.26 2.84 6.22
N SER A 37 19.24 3.60 5.75
CA SER A 37 19.32 4.12 4.37
C SER A 37 19.16 3.03 3.30
N GLY A 38 19.89 1.93 3.43
CA GLY A 38 19.80 0.80 2.49
C GLY A 38 18.41 0.13 2.48
N LEU A 39 17.75 0.05 3.63
CA LEU A 39 16.37 -0.45 3.71
C LEU A 39 15.41 0.51 3.01
N LEU A 40 15.50 1.81 3.31
CA LEU A 40 14.64 2.83 2.70
C LEU A 40 14.81 2.85 1.17
N MET A 41 16.04 2.78 0.67
CA MET A 41 16.33 2.68 -0.77
C MET A 41 15.70 1.42 -1.38
N ALA A 42 15.82 0.26 -0.73
CA ALA A 42 15.18 -0.96 -1.22
C ALA A 42 13.64 -0.84 -1.23
N MET A 43 13.03 -0.25 -0.19
CA MET A 43 11.58 -0.07 -0.12
C MET A 43 11.08 0.90 -1.19
N ASP A 44 11.85 1.93 -1.50
CA ASP A 44 11.60 2.90 -2.55
C ASP A 44 11.49 2.24 -3.93
N GLU A 45 12.52 1.47 -4.31
CA GLU A 45 12.56 0.74 -5.59
C GLU A 45 11.48 -0.34 -5.67
N LEU A 46 11.25 -1.07 -4.57
CA LEU A 46 10.21 -2.09 -4.51
C LEU A 46 8.80 -1.48 -4.61
N LEU A 47 8.59 -0.26 -4.13
CA LEU A 47 7.31 0.42 -4.28
C LEU A 47 7.02 0.76 -5.75
N VAL A 48 8.03 1.24 -6.48
CA VAL A 48 7.92 1.46 -7.93
C VAL A 48 7.64 0.14 -8.67
N LEU A 49 8.36 -0.92 -8.33
CA LEU A 49 8.14 -2.25 -8.91
C LEU A 49 6.71 -2.74 -8.63
N SER A 50 6.23 -2.59 -7.39
CA SER A 50 4.86 -2.94 -7.03
C SER A 50 3.84 -2.13 -7.81
N ALA A 51 4.10 -0.84 -8.04
CA ALA A 51 3.21 0.02 -8.82
C ALA A 51 3.05 -0.44 -10.27
N VAL A 52 4.15 -0.81 -10.93
CA VAL A 52 4.13 -1.32 -12.30
C VAL A 52 3.40 -2.66 -12.37
N LEU A 53 3.77 -3.62 -11.52
CA LEU A 53 3.17 -4.95 -11.50
C LEU A 53 1.68 -4.91 -11.12
N GLY A 54 1.34 -4.04 -10.16
CA GLY A 54 -0.01 -3.84 -9.65
C GLY A 54 -0.89 -3.14 -10.69
N GLY A 55 -0.39 -2.08 -11.32
CA GLY A 55 -1.09 -1.37 -12.39
C GLY A 55 -1.40 -2.27 -13.58
N TRP A 56 -0.43 -3.09 -14.02
CA TRP A 56 -0.65 -4.08 -15.07
C TRP A 56 -1.71 -5.11 -14.68
N ALA A 57 -1.60 -5.69 -13.48
CA ALA A 57 -2.57 -6.68 -13.00
C ALA A 57 -3.98 -6.09 -12.87
N PHE A 58 -4.07 -4.85 -12.39
CA PHE A 58 -5.34 -4.15 -12.20
C PHE A 58 -5.99 -3.78 -13.54
N TYR A 59 -5.22 -3.29 -14.51
CA TYR A 59 -5.69 -2.99 -15.86
C TYR A 59 -6.37 -4.22 -16.51
N ASN A 60 -5.69 -5.38 -16.51
CA ASN A 60 -6.26 -6.62 -17.05
C ASN A 60 -7.53 -7.06 -16.29
N ALA A 61 -7.56 -6.84 -14.97
CA ALA A 61 -8.72 -7.18 -14.16
C ALA A 61 -9.91 -6.23 -14.40
N LEU A 62 -9.67 -4.96 -14.73
CA LEU A 62 -10.73 -4.01 -15.11
C LEU A 62 -11.35 -4.40 -16.45
N GLU A 63 -10.54 -4.72 -17.45
CA GLU A 63 -11.01 -5.11 -18.80
C GLU A 63 -12.04 -6.25 -18.74
N SER A 64 -11.78 -7.26 -17.92
CA SER A 64 -12.70 -8.39 -17.70
C SER A 64 -13.97 -8.05 -16.90
N ARG A 65 -13.99 -6.93 -16.15
CA ARG A 65 -15.04 -6.58 -15.18
C ARG A 65 -15.88 -5.36 -15.55
N VAL A 66 -15.54 -4.62 -16.61
CA VAL A 66 -16.32 -3.45 -17.09
C VAL A 66 -17.80 -3.77 -17.37
N ARG A 67 -18.16 -5.04 -17.59
CA ARG A 67 -19.55 -5.49 -17.76
C ARG A 67 -20.39 -5.59 -16.47
N ASN A 68 -19.78 -5.61 -15.27
CA ASN A 68 -20.49 -5.85 -14.00
C ASN A 68 -20.28 -4.67 -13.01
N GLY A 69 -21.36 -3.98 -12.63
CA GLY A 69 -21.36 -3.00 -11.53
C GLY A 69 -20.51 -1.75 -11.74
N ARG A 70 -20.92 -0.86 -12.66
CA ARG A 70 -20.21 0.39 -13.03
C ARG A 70 -19.71 1.20 -11.82
N THR A 71 -20.52 1.35 -10.77
CA THR A 71 -20.16 2.20 -9.61
C THR A 71 -19.04 1.61 -8.76
N LEU A 72 -19.08 0.30 -8.45
CA LEU A 72 -18.06 -0.35 -7.63
C LEU A 72 -16.73 -0.48 -8.39
N THR A 73 -16.80 -0.76 -9.70
CA THR A 73 -15.62 -0.76 -10.57
C THR A 73 -15.00 0.64 -10.65
N GLY A 74 -15.82 1.69 -10.79
CA GLY A 74 -15.36 3.08 -10.75
C GLY A 74 -14.72 3.45 -9.42
N LEU A 75 -15.32 3.05 -8.29
CA LEU A 75 -14.75 3.31 -6.95
C LEU A 75 -13.40 2.59 -6.76
N ALA A 76 -13.28 1.33 -7.19
CA ALA A 76 -12.02 0.60 -7.14
C ALA A 76 -10.94 1.24 -8.02
N ALA A 77 -11.31 1.73 -9.20
CA ALA A 77 -10.36 2.43 -10.08
C ALA A 77 -9.91 3.77 -9.48
N ALA A 78 -10.85 4.55 -8.94
CA ALA A 78 -10.53 5.83 -8.30
C ALA A 78 -9.64 5.64 -7.08
N SER A 79 -9.93 4.68 -6.21
CA SER A 79 -9.10 4.42 -5.03
C SER A 79 -7.70 3.92 -5.41
N PHE A 80 -7.57 3.06 -6.41
CA PHE A 80 -6.28 2.63 -6.93
C PHE A 80 -5.48 3.80 -7.52
N ALA A 81 -6.12 4.68 -8.29
CA ALA A 81 -5.47 5.87 -8.83
C ALA A 81 -4.97 6.82 -7.72
N MET A 82 -5.76 7.02 -6.67
CA MET A 82 -5.34 7.80 -5.50
C MET A 82 -4.17 7.16 -4.76
N MET A 83 -4.11 5.82 -4.69
CA MET A 83 -2.94 5.12 -4.16
C MET A 83 -1.69 5.37 -5.03
N LEU A 84 -1.80 5.35 -6.36
CA LEU A 84 -0.67 5.65 -7.25
C LEU A 84 -0.13 7.06 -7.03
N ILE A 85 -1.02 8.05 -6.85
CA ILE A 85 -0.61 9.43 -6.54
C ILE A 85 0.16 9.48 -5.21
N ALA A 86 -0.36 8.84 -4.17
CA ALA A 86 0.30 8.80 -2.87
C ALA A 86 1.64 8.02 -2.93
N TRP A 87 1.73 6.95 -3.72
CA TRP A 87 2.99 6.23 -3.95
C TRP A 87 4.04 7.11 -4.63
N VAL A 88 3.67 7.96 -5.58
CA VAL A 88 4.60 8.94 -6.17
C VAL A 88 5.17 9.87 -5.10
N VAL A 89 4.33 10.38 -4.20
CA VAL A 89 4.77 11.22 -3.08
C VAL A 89 5.72 10.45 -2.16
N ILE A 90 5.40 9.21 -1.81
CA ILE A 90 6.24 8.35 -0.96
C ILE A 90 7.58 8.09 -1.64
N VAL A 91 7.61 7.77 -2.93
CA VAL A 91 8.85 7.45 -3.66
C VAL A 91 9.76 8.68 -3.72
N LEU A 92 9.23 9.82 -4.15
CA LEU A 92 10.01 11.05 -4.25
C LEU A 92 10.48 11.54 -2.88
N GLY A 93 9.63 11.43 -1.86
CA GLY A 93 9.98 11.77 -0.49
C GLY A 93 11.07 10.85 0.06
N THR A 94 10.88 9.53 -0.03
CA THR A 94 11.80 8.54 0.51
C THR A 94 13.15 8.56 -0.19
N GLY A 95 13.17 8.61 -1.53
CA GLY A 95 14.40 8.77 -2.30
C GLY A 95 15.22 9.98 -1.82
N ARG A 96 14.57 11.14 -1.64
CA ARG A 96 15.23 12.38 -1.16
C ARG A 96 15.68 12.33 0.31
N LEU A 97 15.22 11.38 1.11
CA LEU A 97 15.78 11.16 2.45
C LEU A 97 17.18 10.54 2.37
N VAL A 98 17.45 9.73 1.34
CA VAL A 98 18.60 8.83 1.30
C VAL A 98 19.62 9.20 0.23
N TYR A 99 19.18 9.68 -0.94
CA TYR A 99 20.04 9.98 -2.08
C TYR A 99 19.49 11.16 -2.90
N PRO A 100 20.32 11.84 -3.72
CA PRO A 100 19.85 12.94 -4.56
C PRO A 100 18.94 12.43 -5.67
N VAL A 101 17.76 13.03 -5.81
CA VAL A 101 16.77 12.65 -6.82
C VAL A 101 16.73 13.74 -7.88
N ASN A 102 17.05 13.40 -9.14
CA ASN A 102 17.04 14.33 -10.27
C ASN A 102 17.85 15.62 -10.02
N GLY A 103 19.00 15.49 -9.36
CA GLY A 103 19.87 16.63 -9.04
C GLY A 103 19.42 17.46 -7.83
N LEU A 104 18.27 17.15 -7.21
CA LEU A 104 17.89 17.74 -5.93
C LEU A 104 18.68 17.05 -4.81
N PRO A 105 19.31 17.81 -3.90
CA PRO A 105 20.07 17.24 -2.80
C PRO A 105 19.16 16.50 -1.82
N THR A 106 19.78 15.65 -1.00
CA THR A 106 19.12 15.01 0.13
C THR A 106 18.60 16.07 1.12
N ILE A 107 17.49 15.74 1.79
CA ILE A 107 16.83 16.67 2.69
C ILE A 107 17.69 16.94 3.92
N THR A 108 17.95 18.20 4.24
CA THR A 108 18.73 18.68 5.39
C THR A 108 17.95 18.59 6.71
N ASP A 109 18.61 18.77 7.86
CA ASP A 109 18.01 18.50 9.19
C ASP A 109 16.81 19.38 9.52
N ASP A 110 16.84 20.63 9.08
CA ASP A 110 15.76 21.61 9.17
C ASP A 110 14.49 21.18 8.42
N GLY A 111 14.63 20.49 7.29
CA GLY A 111 13.50 19.98 6.48
C GLY A 111 13.12 18.52 6.78
N LEU A 112 13.94 17.79 7.55
CA LEU A 112 13.83 16.34 7.67
C LEU A 112 12.51 15.90 8.32
N GLN A 113 12.12 16.58 9.40
CA GLN A 113 10.90 16.23 10.11
C GLN A 113 9.65 16.46 9.26
N ALA A 114 9.59 17.57 8.53
CA ALA A 114 8.47 17.88 7.64
C ALA A 114 8.37 16.85 6.51
N ALA A 115 9.51 16.51 5.88
CA ALA A 115 9.55 15.51 4.81
C ALA A 115 9.10 14.12 5.28
N VAL A 116 9.56 13.70 6.47
CA VAL A 116 9.11 12.45 7.07
C VAL A 116 7.61 12.52 7.34
N ALA A 117 7.09 13.60 7.94
CA ALA A 117 5.66 13.77 8.17
C ALA A 117 4.82 13.70 6.89
N GLU A 118 5.29 14.29 5.78
CA GLU A 118 4.64 14.20 4.46
C GLU A 118 4.59 12.76 3.95
N ILE A 119 5.69 12.00 4.06
CA ILE A 119 5.75 10.58 3.68
C ILE A 119 4.76 9.76 4.52
N TYR A 120 4.69 9.99 5.84
CA TYR A 120 3.71 9.32 6.70
C TYR A 120 2.27 9.72 6.41
N GLY A 121 2.02 10.99 6.07
CA GLY A 121 0.71 11.45 5.61
C GLY A 121 0.28 10.76 4.31
N ALA A 122 1.20 10.57 3.36
CA ALA A 122 0.94 9.83 2.14
C ALA A 122 0.68 8.34 2.40
N TRP A 123 1.44 7.70 3.30
CA TRP A 123 1.18 6.32 3.73
C TRP A 123 -0.19 6.15 4.38
N HIS A 124 -0.60 7.09 5.24
CA HIS A 124 -1.93 7.11 5.85
C HIS A 124 -3.03 7.12 4.78
N MET A 125 -2.89 7.98 3.77
CA MET A 125 -3.80 8.02 2.62
C MET A 125 -3.79 6.72 1.82
N CYS A 126 -2.63 6.14 1.54
CA CYS A 126 -2.50 4.85 0.85
C CYS A 126 -3.27 3.74 1.55
N ASP A 127 -3.15 3.65 2.88
CA ASP A 127 -3.80 2.59 3.65
C ASP A 127 -5.32 2.77 3.69
N ILE A 128 -5.82 4.00 3.81
CA ILE A 128 -7.27 4.28 3.70
C ILE A 128 -7.78 3.88 2.31
N MET A 129 -7.09 4.32 1.26
CA MET A 129 -7.49 4.02 -0.12
C MET A 129 -7.39 2.53 -0.44
N LEU A 130 -6.43 1.81 0.14
CA LEU A 130 -6.36 0.35 0.06
C LEU A 130 -7.60 -0.31 0.70
N GLY A 131 -8.05 0.17 1.86
CA GLY A 131 -9.26 -0.34 2.48
C GLY A 131 -10.52 -0.07 1.63
N VAL A 132 -10.65 1.14 1.08
CA VAL A 132 -11.73 1.50 0.14
C VAL A 132 -11.68 0.62 -1.11
N PHE A 133 -10.48 0.45 -1.68
CA PHE A 133 -10.24 -0.45 -2.81
C PHE A 133 -10.71 -1.87 -2.50
N MET A 134 -10.32 -2.42 -1.35
CA MET A 134 -10.72 -3.77 -0.95
C MET A 134 -12.23 -3.91 -0.80
N ILE A 135 -12.91 -2.95 -0.18
CA ILE A 135 -14.38 -2.95 -0.04
C ILE A 135 -15.05 -2.93 -1.42
N ALA A 136 -14.66 -1.97 -2.27
CA ALA A 136 -15.21 -1.82 -3.61
C ALA A 136 -14.98 -3.08 -4.45
N TRP A 137 -13.75 -3.58 -4.42
CA TRP A 137 -13.37 -4.81 -5.10
C TRP A 137 -14.18 -5.98 -4.55
N ALA A 138 -14.29 -6.17 -3.23
CA ALA A 138 -15.08 -7.22 -2.58
C ALA A 138 -16.54 -7.22 -3.02
N GLY A 139 -17.14 -6.04 -3.17
CA GLY A 139 -18.49 -5.85 -3.67
C GLY A 139 -18.74 -6.42 -5.08
N LEU A 140 -17.70 -6.52 -5.91
CA LEU A 140 -17.75 -7.13 -7.24
C LEU A 140 -17.73 -8.68 -7.22
N SER A 141 -17.63 -9.30 -6.04
CA SER A 141 -17.69 -10.76 -5.89
C SER A 141 -19.13 -11.24 -5.74
N SER A 142 -19.52 -12.26 -6.52
CA SER A 142 -20.79 -12.97 -6.35
C SER A 142 -20.80 -13.92 -5.15
N ARG A 143 -19.62 -14.32 -4.65
CA ARG A 143 -19.49 -15.25 -3.53
C ARG A 143 -19.57 -14.50 -2.18
N PRO A 144 -20.55 -14.79 -1.30
CA PRO A 144 -20.78 -14.05 -0.05
C PRO A 144 -19.57 -14.00 0.89
N LEU A 145 -18.89 -15.14 1.08
CA LEU A 145 -17.69 -15.23 1.93
C LEU A 145 -16.62 -14.22 1.52
N TRP A 146 -16.32 -14.11 0.22
CA TRP A 146 -15.32 -13.16 -0.28
C TRP A 146 -15.77 -11.71 -0.17
N LYS A 147 -17.07 -11.45 -0.39
CA LYS A 147 -17.65 -10.10 -0.27
C LYS A 147 -17.56 -9.57 1.15
N TYR A 148 -18.02 -10.36 2.14
CA TYR A 148 -18.04 -9.92 3.54
C TYR A 148 -16.66 -9.89 4.17
N SER A 149 -15.81 -10.90 3.91
CA SER A 149 -14.42 -10.89 4.41
C SER A 149 -13.62 -9.72 3.85
N GLY A 150 -13.75 -9.41 2.56
CA GLY A 150 -13.05 -8.29 1.94
C GLY A 150 -13.53 -6.94 2.47
N ALA A 151 -14.83 -6.78 2.70
CA ALA A 151 -15.37 -5.58 3.31
C ALA A 151 -14.89 -5.41 4.77
N ALA A 152 -14.90 -6.48 5.55
CA ALA A 152 -14.42 -6.47 6.94
C ALA A 152 -12.92 -6.14 7.04
N ILE A 153 -12.09 -6.77 6.20
CA ILE A 153 -10.65 -6.51 6.17
C ILE A 153 -10.35 -5.11 5.65
N GLY A 154 -11.06 -4.63 4.63
CA GLY A 154 -10.91 -3.27 4.13
C GLY A 154 -11.30 -2.22 5.20
N LEU A 155 -12.35 -2.49 5.97
CA LEU A 155 -12.72 -1.65 7.12
C LEU A 155 -11.65 -1.71 8.23
N ALA A 156 -11.14 -2.89 8.56
CA ALA A 156 -10.07 -3.04 9.53
C ALA A 156 -8.80 -2.28 9.10
N GLN A 157 -8.48 -2.31 7.80
CA GLN A 157 -7.37 -1.54 7.22
C GLN A 157 -7.56 -0.03 7.42
N ILE A 158 -8.75 0.50 7.17
CA ILE A 158 -9.07 1.92 7.43
C ILE A 158 -8.97 2.22 8.93
N LEU A 159 -9.59 1.41 9.77
CA LEU A 159 -9.62 1.65 11.21
C LEU A 159 -8.23 1.62 11.84
N SER A 160 -7.36 0.69 11.41
CA SER A 160 -5.96 0.62 11.84
C SER A 160 -5.14 1.88 11.50
N THR A 161 -5.61 2.75 10.60
CA THR A 161 -4.96 4.03 10.27
C THR A 161 -5.43 5.21 11.12
N TYR A 162 -6.65 5.15 11.68
CA TYR A 162 -7.29 6.28 12.39
C TYR A 162 -7.18 6.22 13.92
N PHE A 163 -6.86 5.06 14.50
CA PHE A 163 -6.73 4.97 15.97
C PHE A 163 -5.50 5.73 16.46
N GLY A 164 -5.74 6.99 16.87
CA GLY A 164 -4.80 8.04 17.27
C GLY A 164 -3.87 7.73 18.44
N GLN A 165 -2.94 6.82 18.22
CA GLN A 165 -1.80 6.53 19.07
C GLN A 165 -0.55 6.51 18.18
N PRO A 166 0.66 6.76 18.72
CA PRO A 166 1.90 6.48 18.00
C PRO A 166 1.81 5.04 17.48
N VAL A 167 1.88 4.89 16.16
CA VAL A 167 1.68 3.66 15.37
C VAL A 167 1.66 2.41 16.24
N LYS A 168 0.48 1.86 16.59
CA LYS A 168 0.45 0.55 17.27
C LYS A 168 0.86 -0.50 16.22
N PRO A 169 2.07 -1.08 16.30
CA PRO A 169 2.59 -1.87 15.20
C PRO A 169 1.81 -3.16 14.98
N ILE A 170 1.22 -3.70 16.04
CA ILE A 170 0.48 -4.97 16.00
C ILE A 170 -0.81 -4.84 15.16
N PRO A 171 -1.74 -3.90 15.43
CA PRO A 171 -2.90 -3.68 14.56
C PRO A 171 -2.56 -3.41 13.09
N MET A 172 -1.50 -2.64 12.83
CA MET A 172 -1.08 -2.35 11.46
C MET A 172 -0.52 -3.59 10.77
N LEU A 173 0.34 -4.36 11.46
CA LEU A 173 0.89 -5.61 10.93
C LEU A 173 -0.22 -6.63 10.63
N ILE A 174 -1.20 -6.77 11.54
CA ILE A 174 -2.37 -7.62 11.32
C ILE A 174 -3.15 -7.16 10.08
N ALA A 175 -3.40 -5.86 9.93
CA ALA A 175 -4.08 -5.31 8.76
C ALA A 175 -3.30 -5.59 7.47
N ILE A 176 -1.97 -5.43 7.46
CA ILE A 176 -1.11 -5.78 6.33
C ILE A 176 -1.24 -7.27 5.99
N VAL A 177 -1.11 -8.15 6.97
CA VAL A 177 -1.17 -9.61 6.75
C VAL A 177 -2.55 -10.03 6.22
N LEU A 178 -3.64 -9.55 6.83
CA LEU A 178 -5.00 -9.88 6.40
C LEU A 178 -5.32 -9.33 5.01
N SER A 179 -4.97 -8.08 4.72
CA SER A 179 -5.18 -7.47 3.41
C SER A 179 -4.40 -8.20 2.32
N THR A 180 -3.15 -8.54 2.60
CA THR A 180 -2.28 -9.33 1.71
C THR A 180 -2.87 -10.71 1.44
N ALA A 181 -3.21 -11.46 2.50
CA ALA A 181 -3.77 -12.80 2.38
C ALA A 181 -5.06 -12.80 1.54
N TRP A 182 -5.97 -11.86 1.80
CA TRP A 182 -7.22 -11.78 1.07
C TRP A 182 -7.03 -11.45 -0.42
N LEU A 183 -6.14 -10.50 -0.74
CA LEU A 183 -5.83 -10.14 -2.13
C LEU A 183 -5.22 -11.33 -2.90
N LEU A 184 -4.33 -12.09 -2.25
CA LEU A 184 -3.74 -13.31 -2.82
C LEU A 184 -4.80 -14.39 -3.08
N MET A 185 -5.63 -14.70 -2.07
CA MET A 185 -6.66 -15.74 -2.19
C MET A 185 -7.68 -15.42 -3.28
N ARG A 186 -8.04 -14.14 -3.43
CA ARG A 186 -8.93 -13.68 -4.49
C ARG A 186 -8.27 -13.76 -5.87
N GLY A 187 -7.01 -13.34 -5.98
CA GLY A 187 -6.24 -13.42 -7.22
C GLY A 187 -6.12 -14.85 -7.75
N VAL A 188 -5.89 -15.82 -6.86
CA VAL A 188 -5.85 -17.25 -7.19
C VAL A 188 -7.24 -17.75 -7.60
N SER A 189 -8.31 -17.32 -6.91
CA SER A 189 -9.68 -17.77 -7.19
C SER A 189 -10.27 -17.28 -8.52
N SER A 190 -9.66 -16.28 -9.17
CA SER A 190 -10.13 -15.76 -10.46
C SER A 190 -9.48 -16.42 -11.69
N GLY A 191 -8.49 -17.29 -11.47
CA GLY A 191 -7.78 -18.01 -12.54
C GLY A 191 -8.29 -19.42 -12.86
N VAL A 192 -9.34 -19.90 -12.19
CA VAL A 192 -9.93 -21.22 -12.47
C VAL A 192 -10.98 -21.08 -13.58
N PRO A 193 -10.79 -21.71 -14.76
CA PRO A 193 -11.82 -21.76 -15.79
C PRO A 193 -13.09 -22.38 -15.21
N GLN A 194 -14.23 -21.71 -15.39
CA GLN A 194 -15.52 -22.34 -15.12
C GLN A 194 -15.69 -23.52 -16.09
N PRO A 195 -16.07 -24.72 -15.64
CA PRO A 195 -16.48 -25.76 -16.56
C PRO A 195 -17.68 -25.24 -17.36
N THR A 196 -17.60 -25.32 -18.68
CA THR A 196 -18.74 -25.05 -19.56
C THR A 196 -19.86 -26.03 -19.25
N PRO A 197 -21.13 -25.58 -19.26
CA PRO A 197 -22.29 -26.46 -19.06
C PRO A 197 -22.39 -27.54 -20.13
#